data_AF-A0A3D2RG94-F1
#
_entry.id   AF-A0A3D2RG94-F1
#
_cell.length_a   1.000
_cell.length_b   1.000
_cell.length_c   1.000
_cell.angle_alpha   90.00
_cell.angle_beta   90.00
_cell.angle_gamma   90.00
#
_symmetry.space_group_name_H-M   'P 1'
#
loop_
_entity.id
_entity.type
_entity.pdbx_description
1 polymer ?
#
loop_
_entity_poly.entity_id
_entity_poly.type
_entity_poly.pdbx_seq_one_letter_code
_entity_poly.pdbx_strand_id
1 'polypeptide(L)'
;MKESFNKQVEDLEKDWANNDRWNGVKREYSAKDVVRLRGSILPQYSLAEHGAKLLWERLNDMDYVHALGALTGGQAIQYVKAGLPAIYLSGWQVAGDANL
;
A
#
# COMPACT_ATOMS: atom_id res chain seq x y z
N MET A 1 22.23 -2.88 -15.05
CA MET A 1 23.27 -3.23 -14.06
C MET A 1 22.60 -3.24 -12.69
N LYS A 2 22.90 -4.21 -11.81
CA LYS A 2 22.26 -4.28 -10.49
C LYS A 2 22.83 -3.16 -9.61
N GLU A 3 21.97 -2.33 -9.03
CA GLU A 3 22.44 -1.25 -8.16
C GLU A 3 23.16 -1.82 -6.94
N SER A 4 24.25 -1.16 -6.55
CA SER A 4 25.00 -1.56 -5.37
C SER A 4 24.14 -1.44 -4.12
N PHE A 5 24.47 -2.22 -3.08
CA PHE A 5 23.78 -2.14 -1.79
C PHE A 5 23.72 -0.71 -1.26
N ASN A 6 24.85 0.01 -1.29
CA ASN A 6 24.93 1.40 -0.80
C ASN A 6 24.02 2.33 -1.61
N LYS A 7 23.97 2.17 -2.94
CA LYS A 7 23.11 2.97 -3.81
C LYS A 7 21.62 2.79 -3.46
N GLN A 8 21.18 1.55 -3.23
CA GLN A 8 19.81 1.26 -2.82
C GLN A 8 19.44 1.85 -1.45
N VAL A 9 20.41 1.89 -0.52
CA VAL A 9 20.23 2.52 0.80
C VAL A 9 20.08 4.03 0.64
N GLU A 10 21.00 4.67 -0.08
CA GLU A 10 20.96 6.12 -0.34
C GLU A 10 19.67 6.55 -1.04
N ASP A 11 19.19 5.77 -2.01
CA ASP A 11 17.96 6.09 -2.75
C ASP A 11 16.71 5.96 -1.87
N LEU A 12 16.68 4.96 -0.97
CA LEU A 12 15.59 4.83 0.00
C LEU A 12 15.61 5.94 1.05
N GLU A 13 16.79 6.35 1.52
CA GLU A 13 16.93 7.48 2.45
C GLU A 13 16.47 8.79 1.80
N LYS A 14 16.85 9.01 0.53
CA LYS A 14 16.39 10.18 -0.25
C LYS A 14 14.89 10.17 -0.46
N ASP A 15 14.28 9.03 -0.77
CA ASP A 15 12.82 8.93 -0.88
C ASP A 15 12.15 9.27 0.45
N TRP A 16 12.60 8.68 1.57
CA TRP A 16 12.03 8.97 2.89
C TRP A 16 12.16 10.43 3.31
N ALA A 17 13.26 11.10 2.95
CA ALA A 17 13.50 12.49 3.32
C ALA A 17 12.72 13.50 2.46
N ASN A 18 12.50 13.21 1.18
CA ASN A 18 12.00 14.21 0.22
C ASN A 18 10.57 13.93 -0.28
N ASN A 19 10.00 12.77 0.01
CA ASN A 19 8.66 12.42 -0.44
C ASN A 19 7.63 12.75 0.64
N ASP A 20 6.71 13.66 0.33
CA ASP A 20 5.62 14.11 1.22
C ASP A 20 4.78 12.95 1.76
N ARG A 21 4.71 11.83 1.04
CA ARG A 21 4.07 10.59 1.48
C ARG A 21 4.53 10.13 2.86
N TRP A 22 5.75 10.46 3.25
CA TRP A 22 6.38 10.02 4.49
C TRP A 22 6.45 11.11 5.57
N ASN A 23 5.89 12.30 5.33
CA ASN A 23 5.87 13.37 6.32
C ASN A 23 5.15 12.90 7.60
N GLY A 24 5.79 13.10 8.76
CA GLY A 24 5.30 12.62 10.06
C GLY A 24 5.42 11.11 10.32
N VAL A 25 5.94 10.31 9.38
CA VAL A 25 6.10 8.85 9.56
C VAL A 25 7.42 8.53 10.24
N LYS A 26 7.37 8.14 11.53
CA LYS A 26 8.53 7.65 12.28
C LYS A 26 8.79 6.18 12.01
N ARG A 27 10.06 5.82 11.79
CA ARG A 27 10.55 4.44 11.66
C ARG A 27 11.61 4.18 12.72
N GLU A 28 11.52 3.05 13.42
CA GLU A 28 12.49 2.61 14.45
C GLU A 28 13.56 1.67 13.86
N TYR A 29 13.76 1.74 12.55
CA TYR A 29 14.72 0.96 11.78
C TYR A 29 15.31 1.83 10.65
N SER A 30 16.49 1.45 10.16
CA SER A 30 17.18 2.20 9.10
C SER A 30 16.82 1.72 7.69
N ALA A 31 17.12 2.55 6.68
CA ALA A 31 17.04 2.13 5.27
C ALA A 31 17.96 0.93 4.99
N LYS A 32 19.13 0.88 5.66
CA LYS A 32 20.07 -0.24 5.62
C LYS A 32 19.43 -1.55 6.09
N ASP A 33 18.64 -1.51 7.16
CA ASP A 33 17.93 -2.70 7.66
C ASP A 33 16.91 -3.20 6.64
N VAL A 34 16.20 -2.29 5.96
CA VAL A 34 15.24 -2.63 4.90
C VAL A 34 15.94 -3.27 3.70
N VAL A 35 17.00 -2.65 3.17
CA VAL A 35 17.73 -3.16 1.99
C VAL A 35 18.39 -4.51 2.29
N ARG A 36 18.88 -4.73 3.52
CA ARG A 36 19.43 -6.02 3.95
C ARG A 36 18.42 -7.17 3.82
N LEU A 37 17.15 -6.92 4.12
CA LEU A 37 16.08 -7.94 4.10
C LEU A 37 15.36 -8.05 2.75
N ARG A 38 15.59 -7.09 1.85
CA ARG A 38 14.91 -6.97 0.55
C ARG A 38 15.22 -8.11 -0.43
N GLY A 39 16.33 -8.82 -0.20
CA GLY A 39 16.81 -9.84 -1.12
C GLY A 39 17.37 -9.23 -2.41
N SER A 40 17.76 -10.10 -3.33
CA SER A 40 18.49 -9.68 -4.53
C SER A 40 17.60 -9.54 -5.77
N ILE A 41 16.36 -10.04 -5.72
CA ILE A 41 15.37 -9.96 -6.79
C ILE A 41 14.12 -9.36 -6.16
N LEU A 42 13.60 -8.31 -6.80
CA LEU A 42 12.43 -7.58 -6.35
C LEU A 42 11.24 -7.94 -7.26
N PRO A 43 10.26 -8.72 -6.75
CA PRO A 43 8.99 -8.87 -7.45
C PRO A 43 8.28 -7.52 -7.56
N GLN A 44 7.63 -7.28 -8.70
CA GLN A 44 6.76 -6.11 -8.86
C GLN A 44 5.38 -6.39 -8.27
N TYR A 45 4.84 -5.43 -7.53
CA TYR A 45 3.51 -5.52 -6.91
C TYR A 45 2.58 -4.47 -7.50
N SER A 46 2.34 -4.55 -8.82
CA SER A 46 1.69 -3.48 -9.59
C SER A 46 0.33 -3.03 -9.03
N LEU A 47 -0.51 -3.96 -8.57
CA LEU A 47 -1.80 -3.64 -7.96
C LEU A 47 -1.64 -2.94 -6.60
N ALA A 48 -0.66 -3.37 -5.79
CA ALA A 48 -0.40 -2.76 -4.49
C ALA A 48 0.15 -1.34 -4.65
N GLU A 49 1.09 -1.15 -5.58
CA GLU A 49 1.65 0.17 -5.88
C GLU A 49 0.58 1.14 -6.41
N HIS A 50 -0.20 0.70 -7.40
CA HIS A 50 -1.27 1.52 -7.97
C HIS A 50 -2.34 1.86 -6.93
N GLY A 51 -2.81 0.85 -6.17
CA GLY A 51 -3.83 1.05 -5.14
C GLY A 51 -3.37 1.96 -4.00
N ALA A 52 -2.12 1.83 -3.54
CA ALA A 52 -1.58 2.67 -2.47
C ALA A 52 -1.44 4.15 -2.90
N LYS A 53 -1.01 4.41 -4.15
CA LYS A 53 -0.95 5.76 -4.71
C LYS A 53 -2.34 6.38 -4.83
N LEU A 54 -3.27 5.65 -5.45
CA LEU A 54 -4.64 6.11 -5.66
C LEU A 54 -5.39 6.34 -4.33
N LEU A 55 -5.20 5.48 -3.33
CA LEU A 55 -5.80 5.67 -2.02
C LEU A 55 -5.19 6.88 -1.30
N TRP A 56 -3.88 7.09 -1.40
CA TRP A 56 -3.23 8.27 -0.84
C TRP A 56 -3.76 9.56 -1.46
N GLU A 57 -3.88 9.62 -2.79
CA GLU A 57 -4.49 10.76 -3.50
C GLU A 57 -5.92 11.02 -3.00
N ARG A 58 -6.78 10.00 -2.99
CA ARG A 58 -8.17 10.12 -2.51
C ARG A 58 -8.28 10.62 -1.07
N LEU A 59 -7.39 10.17 -0.19
CA LEU A 59 -7.39 10.61 1.21
C LEU A 59 -6.97 12.08 1.39
N ASN A 60 -6.24 12.66 0.44
CA ASN A 60 -5.80 14.05 0.49
C ASN A 60 -6.73 14.99 -0.33
N ASP A 61 -7.39 14.47 -1.36
CA ASP A 61 -8.21 15.27 -2.28
C ASP A 61 -9.71 15.26 -1.96
N MET A 62 -10.22 14.21 -1.31
CA MET A 62 -11.64 14.09 -0.96
C MET A 62 -11.92 14.53 0.49
N ASP A 63 -13.12 15.05 0.75
CA ASP A 63 -13.58 15.36 2.11
C ASP A 63 -13.51 14.15 3.06
N TYR A 64 -13.87 12.96 2.53
CA TYR A 64 -13.69 11.67 3.20
C TYR A 64 -13.75 10.51 2.19
N VAL A 65 -13.10 9.39 2.53
CA VAL A 65 -13.13 8.15 1.75
C VAL A 65 -13.96 7.12 2.50
N HIS A 66 -15.13 6.76 1.94
CA HIS A 66 -16.00 5.73 2.51
C HIS A 66 -15.85 4.39 1.79
N ALA A 67 -16.12 3.30 2.50
CA ALA A 67 -15.99 1.94 2.00
C ALA A 67 -17.02 1.02 2.68
N LEU A 68 -17.31 -0.11 2.03
CA LEU A 68 -18.11 -1.20 2.59
C LEU A 68 -17.29 -2.48 2.65
N GLY A 69 -17.61 -3.32 3.64
CA GLY A 69 -17.01 -4.62 3.85
C GLY A 69 -17.39 -5.61 2.75
N ALA A 70 -16.42 -6.01 1.91
CA ALA A 70 -16.59 -7.04 0.89
C ALA A 70 -15.97 -8.37 1.37
N LEU A 71 -16.74 -9.45 1.31
CA LEU A 71 -16.29 -10.82 1.59
C LEU A 71 -16.19 -11.69 0.32
N THR A 72 -16.64 -11.17 -0.83
CA THR A 72 -16.46 -11.80 -2.15
C THR A 72 -16.03 -10.80 -3.20
N GLY A 73 -15.41 -11.28 -4.28
CA GLY A 73 -15.08 -10.43 -5.44
C GLY A 73 -16.31 -9.84 -6.14
N GLY A 74 -17.43 -10.57 -6.15
CA GLY A 74 -18.69 -10.08 -6.73
C GLY A 74 -19.24 -8.85 -6.00
N GLN A 75 -19.17 -8.84 -4.66
CA GLN A 75 -19.54 -7.67 -3.85
C GLN A 75 -18.65 -6.46 -4.18
N ALA A 76 -17.33 -6.66 -4.19
CA ALA A 76 -16.37 -5.61 -4.53
C ALA A 76 -16.65 -4.97 -5.90
N ILE A 77 -16.97 -5.79 -6.92
CA ILE A 77 -17.34 -5.29 -8.25
C ILE A 77 -18.60 -4.41 -8.19
N GLN A 78 -19.63 -4.83 -7.46
CA GLN A 78 -20.87 -4.04 -7.34
C GLN A 78 -20.67 -2.75 -6.58
N TYR A 79 -19.82 -2.74 -5.55
CA TYR A 79 -19.49 -1.52 -4.80
C TYR A 79 -18.79 -0.48 -5.68
N VAL A 80 -17.82 -0.90 -6.50
CA VAL A 80 -17.18 -0.01 -7.47
C VAL A 80 -18.18 0.50 -8.51
N LYS A 81 -19.06 -0.37 -9.04
CA LYS A 81 -20.13 0.04 -9.97
C LYS A 81 -21.12 1.03 -9.35
N ALA A 82 -21.37 0.92 -8.05
CA ALA A 82 -22.20 1.85 -7.29
C ALA A 82 -21.49 3.16 -6.93
N GLY A 83 -20.21 3.32 -7.31
CA GLY A 83 -19.45 4.55 -7.15
C GLY A 83 -18.65 4.66 -5.85
N LEU A 84 -18.46 3.57 -5.10
CA LEU A 84 -17.66 3.62 -3.88
C LEU A 84 -16.17 3.89 -4.20
N PRO A 85 -15.51 4.79 -3.46
CA PRO A 85 -14.12 5.18 -3.71
C PRO A 85 -13.10 4.17 -3.16
N ALA A 86 -13.50 3.24 -2.30
CA ALA A 86 -12.63 2.22 -1.73
C ALA A 86 -13.40 0.96 -1.31
N ILE A 87 -12.66 -0.14 -1.12
CA ILE A 87 -13.17 -1.42 -0.61
C ILE A 87 -12.57 -1.65 0.77
N TYR A 88 -13.40 -2.03 1.74
CA TYR A 88 -12.94 -2.48 3.04
C TYR A 88 -13.00 -4.01 3.08
N LEU A 89 -11.95 -4.64 3.58
CA LEU A 89 -11.87 -6.09 3.73
C LEU A 89 -11.92 -6.42 5.22
N SER A 90 -13.09 -6.85 5.69
CA SER A 90 -13.33 -7.10 7.11
C SER A 90 -12.80 -8.47 7.52
N GLY A 91 -11.86 -8.50 8.47
CA GLY A 91 -11.43 -9.75 9.11
C GLY A 91 -12.57 -10.49 9.82
N TRP A 92 -13.60 -9.77 10.28
CA TRP A 92 -14.78 -10.37 10.91
C TRP A 92 -15.67 -11.10 9.90
N GLN A 93 -15.87 -10.53 8.71
CA GLN A 93 -16.61 -11.22 7.63
C GLN A 93 -15.83 -12.44 7.11
N VAL A 94 -14.50 -12.32 6.99
CA VAL A 94 -13.63 -13.44 6.64
C VAL A 94 -13.78 -14.58 7.65
N ALA A 95 -13.65 -14.28 8.95
CA ALA A 95 -13.80 -15.28 10.01
C ALA A 95 -15.20 -15.93 10.03
N GLY A 96 -16.24 -15.16 9.72
CA GLY A 96 -17.61 -15.66 9.70
C GLY A 96 -17.96 -16.54 8.51
N ASP A 97 -17.42 -16.26 7.30
CA ASP A 97 -18.00 -16.83 6.07
C ASP A 97 -17.06 -16.92 4.85
N ALA A 98 -15.77 -16.55 4.95
CA ALA A 98 -14.88 -16.49 3.77
C ALA A 98 -13.40 -16.82 4.05
N ASN A 99 -13.12 -17.84 4.87
CA ASN A 99 -11.75 -18.26 5.24
C ASN A 99 -11.34 -19.69 4.82
N LEU A 100 -12.16 -20.37 4.03
CA LEU A 100 -11.95 -21.77 3.59
C LEU A 100 -11.33 -21.86 2.19
#